data_AF-A0A7S3JK19-F1
#
_entry.id   AF-A0A7S3JK19-F1
#
_cell.length_a   1.000
_cell.length_b   1.000
_cell.length_c   1.000
_cell.angle_alpha   90.00
_cell.angle_beta   90.00
_cell.angle_gamma   90.00
#
_symmetry.space_group_name_H-M   'P 1'
#
loop_
_entity.id
_entity.type
_entity.pdbx_description
1 polymer ?
#
loop_
_entity_poly.entity_id
_entity_poly.type
_entity_poly.pdbx_seq_one_letter_code
_entity_poly.pdbx_strand_id
1 'polypeptide(L)'
;MLLSGGWDNNVFIWDIRHEAPVGHILGPSITGESLDIHGNRVLAGSFSNENNLCIIDLKMQKIDYQIPWYDSEAYKDTKLVPPCVYAARFTMPDAGFIVAGGTQRDEC
;
A
#
# COMPACT_ATOMS: atom_id res chain seq x y z
N MET A 1 7.72 8.15 14.64
CA MET A 1 7.74 8.27 13.17
C MET A 1 6.29 8.32 12.70
N LEU A 2 5.99 9.19 11.75
CA LEU A 2 4.67 9.35 11.17
C LEU A 2 4.79 9.12 9.66
N LEU A 3 3.76 8.53 9.08
CA LEU A 3 3.64 8.36 7.63
C LEU A 3 2.38 9.06 7.16
N SER A 4 2.45 9.65 5.97
CA SER A 4 1.28 10.17 5.28
C SER A 4 1.36 9.81 3.82
N GLY A 5 0.26 9.41 3.21
CA GLY A 5 0.17 9.23 1.77
C GLY A 5 -1.15 9.80 1.25
N GLY A 6 -1.16 10.10 -0.04
CA GLY A 6 -2.35 10.59 -0.72
C GLY A 6 -2.43 10.08 -2.16
N TRP A 7 -3.28 10.73 -2.93
CA TRP A 7 -3.55 10.37 -4.33
C TRP A 7 -2.43 10.80 -5.29
N ASP A 8 -1.43 11.50 -4.79
CA ASP A 8 -0.28 12.01 -5.53
C ASP A 8 0.83 10.97 -5.71
N ASN A 9 0.56 9.71 -5.34
CA ASN A 9 1.49 8.57 -5.42
C ASN A 9 2.75 8.73 -4.55
N ASN A 10 2.71 9.63 -3.57
CA ASN A 10 3.80 9.80 -2.60
C ASN A 10 3.38 9.31 -1.23
N VAL A 11 4.29 8.60 -0.58
CA VAL A 11 4.24 8.32 0.86
C VAL A 11 5.38 9.10 1.52
N PHE A 12 5.04 10.11 2.29
CA PHE A 12 5.99 10.92 3.04
C PHE A 12 6.32 10.28 4.39
N ILE A 13 7.60 10.34 4.74
CA ILE A 13 8.13 9.89 6.02
C ILE A 13 8.45 11.11 6.87
N TRP A 14 7.89 11.15 8.07
CA TRP A 14 8.04 12.25 9.00
C TRP A 14 8.72 11.79 10.27
N ASP A 15 9.76 12.55 10.63
CA ASP A 15 10.32 12.55 11.97
C ASP A 15 9.93 13.86 12.62
N ILE A 16 9.11 13.81 13.67
CA ILE A 16 8.57 14.98 14.38
C ILE A 16 9.65 15.88 15.00
N ARG A 17 10.90 15.41 15.04
CA ARG A 17 12.06 16.19 15.49
C ARG A 17 12.58 17.15 14.40
N HIS A 18 12.14 16.98 13.16
CA HIS A 18 12.51 17.80 12.02
C HIS A 18 11.29 18.58 11.52
N GLU A 19 11.53 19.75 10.93
CA GLU A 19 10.46 20.63 10.41
C GLU A 19 9.95 20.23 9.02
N ALA A 20 10.60 19.26 8.37
CA ALA A 20 10.32 18.82 7.01
C ALA A 20 10.28 17.27 6.94
N PRO A 21 9.67 16.69 5.88
CA PRO A 21 9.75 15.26 5.63
C PRO A 21 11.21 14.81 5.57
N VAL A 22 11.53 13.72 6.25
CA VAL A 22 12.87 13.13 6.23
C VAL A 22 13.09 12.22 5.01
N GLY A 23 12.02 11.93 4.27
CA GLY A 23 12.05 11.15 3.05
C GLY A 23 10.66 11.02 2.42
N HIS A 24 10.63 10.49 1.20
CA HIS A 24 9.40 10.10 0.53
C HIS A 24 9.64 8.84 -0.30
N ILE A 25 8.61 8.02 -0.46
CA ILE A 25 8.59 6.89 -1.38
C ILE A 25 7.58 7.20 -2.49
N LEU A 26 8.02 7.09 -3.74
CA LEU A 26 7.14 7.15 -4.90
C LEU A 26 6.57 5.75 -5.17
N GLY A 27 5.26 5.63 -5.32
CA GLY A 27 4.65 4.36 -5.66
C GLY A 27 3.12 4.35 -5.56
N PRO A 28 2.56 3.85 -4.45
CA PRO A 28 1.12 3.59 -4.35
C PRO A 28 0.30 4.88 -4.20
N SER A 29 -0.86 4.92 -4.85
CA SER A 29 -1.85 5.99 -4.68
C SER A 29 -2.72 5.68 -3.45
N ILE A 30 -2.38 6.27 -2.31
CA ILE A 30 -3.00 5.90 -1.03
C ILE A 30 -4.40 6.48 -0.94
N THR A 31 -5.39 5.63 -0.63
CA THR A 31 -6.78 6.05 -0.45
C THR A 31 -7.41 5.38 0.78
N GLY A 32 -8.26 6.12 1.48
CA GLY A 32 -8.92 5.60 2.69
C GLY A 32 -7.92 5.23 3.79
N GLU A 33 -8.17 4.11 4.46
CA GLU A 33 -7.32 3.55 5.52
C GLU A 33 -6.42 2.42 4.97
N SER A 34 -5.76 2.69 3.85
CA SER A 34 -4.91 1.70 3.17
C SER A 34 -3.43 1.75 3.55
N LEU A 35 -3.05 2.57 4.53
CA LEU A 35 -1.66 2.72 4.99
C LEU A 35 -1.53 2.26 6.44
N ASP A 36 -0.71 1.24 6.67
CA ASP A 36 -0.47 0.68 8.01
C ASP A 36 1.02 0.37 8.22
N ILE A 37 1.49 0.45 9.47
CA ILE A 37 2.91 0.29 9.82
C ILE A 37 3.08 -0.77 10.91
N HIS A 38 3.97 -1.72 10.66
CA HIS A 38 4.38 -2.73 11.63
C HIS A 38 5.91 -2.89 11.64
N GLY A 39 6.55 -2.45 12.72
CA GLY A 39 8.00 -2.45 12.84
C GLY A 39 8.67 -1.57 11.77
N ASN A 40 9.45 -2.20 10.87
CA ASN A 40 10.13 -1.52 9.75
C ASN A 40 9.39 -1.68 8.40
N ARG A 41 8.22 -2.32 8.40
CA ARG A 41 7.42 -2.58 7.20
C ARG A 41 6.19 -1.70 7.20
N VAL A 42 5.86 -1.20 6.01
CA VAL A 42 4.61 -0.46 5.77
C VAL A 42 3.82 -1.23 4.74
N LEU A 43 2.55 -1.49 5.06
CA LEU A 43 1.57 -1.98 4.11
C LEU A 43 0.89 -0.76 3.49
N ALA A 44 0.90 -0.70 2.18
CA ALA A 44 0.27 0.37 1.41
C ALA A 44 -0.65 -0.23 0.36
N GLY A 45 -1.93 0.13 0.43
CA GLY A 45 -2.91 -0.16 -0.61
C GLY A 45 -3.08 1.00 -1.56
N SER A 46 -3.16 0.69 -2.84
CA SER A 46 -3.22 1.62 -3.95
C SER A 46 -4.59 1.60 -4.60
N PHE A 47 -5.11 2.77 -4.91
CA PHE A 47 -6.27 2.94 -5.81
C PHE A 47 -5.79 3.02 -7.26
N SER A 48 -5.21 1.91 -7.71
CA SER A 48 -4.73 1.76 -9.07
C SER A 48 -5.11 0.39 -9.60
N ASN A 49 -5.21 0.29 -10.91
CA ASN A 49 -5.38 -0.98 -11.60
C ASN A 49 -4.07 -1.77 -11.67
N GLU A 50 -2.98 -1.24 -11.13
CA GLU A 50 -1.69 -1.92 -11.07
C GLU A 50 -1.10 -1.73 -9.68
N ASN A 51 -0.42 -2.75 -9.15
CA ASN A 51 0.33 -2.68 -7.90
C ASN A 51 -0.55 -2.26 -6.70
N ASN A 52 -1.66 -2.97 -6.54
CA ASN A 52 -2.78 -2.61 -5.65
C ASN A 52 -2.43 -2.72 -4.17
N LEU A 53 -1.43 -3.54 -3.83
CA LEU A 53 -0.87 -3.68 -2.50
C LEU A 53 0.64 -3.80 -2.59
N CYS A 54 1.36 -3.08 -1.75
CA CYS A 54 2.80 -3.25 -1.62
C CYS A 54 3.26 -3.18 -0.16
N ILE A 55 4.42 -3.81 0.07
CA ILE A 55 5.19 -3.67 1.29
C ILE A 55 6.38 -2.75 1.00
N ILE A 56 6.51 -1.73 1.82
CA ILE A 56 7.64 -0.79 1.79
C ILE A 56 8.54 -1.09 2.99
N ASP A 57 9.85 -1.16 2.74
CA ASP A 57 10.86 -1.21 3.79
C ASP A 57 11.29 0.23 4.14
N LEU A 58 11.06 0.63 5.40
CA LEU A 58 11.35 1.98 5.88
C LEU A 58 12.85 2.28 6.06
N LYS A 59 13.65 1.25 6.31
CA LYS A 59 15.10 1.37 6.45
C LYS A 59 15.75 1.62 5.08
N MET A 60 15.24 0.95 4.04
CA MET A 60 15.69 1.13 2.67
C MET A 60 14.95 2.25 1.92
N GLN A 61 13.83 2.72 2.47
CA GLN A 61 12.94 3.73 1.87
C GLN A 61 12.52 3.38 0.44
N LYS A 62 12.16 2.11 0.23
CA LYS A 62 11.76 1.61 -1.09
C LYS A 62 10.68 0.55 -0.96
N ILE A 63 9.97 0.32 -2.07
CA ILE A 63 9.09 -0.83 -2.21
C ILE A 63 9.96 -2.10 -2.15
N ASP A 64 9.68 -2.94 -1.16
CA ASP A 64 10.36 -4.23 -0.95
C ASP A 64 9.66 -5.32 -1.75
N TYR A 65 8.32 -5.35 -1.71
CA TYR A 65 7.54 -6.39 -2.36
C TYR A 65 6.17 -5.87 -2.86
N GLN A 66 5.80 -6.24 -4.09
CA GLN A 66 4.45 -6.05 -4.61
C GLN A 66 3.63 -7.29 -4.29
N ILE A 67 2.51 -7.12 -3.59
CA ILE A 67 1.63 -8.22 -3.22
C ILE A 67 0.65 -8.47 -4.36
N PRO A 68 0.76 -9.60 -5.07
CA PRO A 68 -0.21 -9.95 -6.10
C PRO A 68 -1.56 -10.22 -5.42
N TRP A 69 -2.59 -9.48 -5.83
CA TRP A 69 -3.94 -9.69 -5.31
C TRP A 69 -4.61 -10.94 -5.93
N TYR A 70 -4.24 -11.28 -7.16
CA TYR A 70 -4.77 -12.41 -7.91
C TYR A 70 -3.64 -13.10 -8.67
N ASP A 71 -3.89 -14.35 -9.06
CA ASP A 71 -2.98 -15.10 -9.92
C ASP A 71 -3.06 -14.54 -11.34
N SER A 72 -1.92 -14.01 -11.82
CA SER A 72 -1.79 -13.41 -13.15
C SER A 72 -2.11 -14.38 -14.31
N GLU A 73 -2.03 -15.70 -14.09
CA GLU A 73 -2.34 -16.71 -15.10
C GLU A 73 -3.86 -16.91 -15.26
N ALA A 74 -4.59 -17.08 -14.15
CA ALA A 74 -6.05 -17.22 -14.15
C ALA A 74 -6.75 -15.98 -14.75
N TYR A 75 -6.09 -14.84 -14.61
CA TYR A 75 -6.58 -13.53 -14.99
C TYR A 75 -6.42 -13.20 -16.50
N LYS A 76 -5.58 -13.93 -17.23
CA LYS A 76 -5.48 -13.75 -18.70
C LYS A 76 -6.76 -14.17 -19.42
N ASP A 77 -7.49 -15.13 -18.84
CA ASP A 77 -8.66 -15.77 -19.46
C ASP A 77 -9.98 -15.17 -18.94
N THR A 78 -10.00 -14.72 -17.70
CA THR A 78 -11.12 -13.98 -17.11
C THR A 78 -10.85 -12.48 -17.24
N LYS A 79 -11.69 -11.71 -17.94
CA LYS A 79 -11.61 -10.23 -18.00
C LYS A 79 -11.81 -9.51 -16.65
N LEU A 80 -11.41 -10.13 -15.55
CA LEU A 80 -11.39 -9.52 -14.24
C LEU A 80 -10.47 -8.29 -14.30
N VAL A 81 -10.73 -7.33 -13.42
CA VAL A 81 -9.98 -6.06 -13.31
C VAL A 81 -9.40 -5.99 -11.88
N PRO A 82 -8.19 -5.43 -11.66
CA PRO A 82 -7.56 -5.46 -10.34
C PRO A 82 -8.39 -4.58 -9.39
N PRO A 83 -8.66 -5.00 -8.16
CA PRO A 83 -9.55 -4.25 -7.27
C PRO A 83 -8.86 -3.04 -6.67
N CYS A 84 -9.51 -1.90 -6.61
CA CYS A 84 -8.94 -0.71 -5.98
C CYS A 84 -9.05 -0.83 -4.47
N VAL A 85 -7.93 -0.64 -3.77
CA VAL A 85 -7.85 -0.90 -2.32
C VAL A 85 -8.13 0.39 -1.54
N TYR A 86 -9.11 0.32 -0.63
CA TYR A 86 -9.49 1.43 0.26
C TYR A 86 -9.06 1.21 1.72
N ALA A 87 -8.81 -0.04 2.09
CA ALA A 87 -8.40 -0.39 3.44
C ALA A 87 -7.40 -1.54 3.40
N ALA A 88 -6.34 -1.43 4.19
CA ALA A 88 -5.32 -2.46 4.32
C ALA A 88 -4.69 -2.37 5.71
N ARG A 89 -4.56 -3.50 6.40
CA ARG A 89 -4.01 -3.55 7.76
C ARG A 89 -3.27 -4.85 8.01
N PHE A 90 -2.21 -4.79 8.81
CA PHE A 90 -1.58 -5.97 9.39
C PHE A 90 -2.45 -6.56 10.52
N THR A 91 -2.44 -7.88 10.66
CA THR A 91 -3.05 -8.51 11.84
C THR A 91 -2.20 -8.30 13.07
N MET A 92 -2.81 -7.94 14.19
CA MET A 92 -2.12 -7.83 15.47
C MET A 92 -2.14 -9.16 16.24
N PRO A 93 -1.15 -9.44 17.11
CA PRO A 93 0.02 -8.61 17.42
C PRO A 93 1.24 -8.80 16.51
N ASP A 94 1.29 -9.87 15.72
CA ASP A 94 2.51 -10.39 15.09
C ASP A 94 2.60 -10.18 13.57
N ALA A 95 1.62 -9.50 12.96
CA ALA A 95 1.58 -9.21 11.52
C ALA A 95 1.75 -10.45 10.62
N GLY A 96 1.34 -11.63 11.11
CA GLY A 96 1.41 -12.89 10.38
C GLY A 96 0.52 -12.92 9.13
N PHE A 97 -0.53 -12.11 9.12
CA PHE A 97 -1.42 -11.93 7.98
C PHE A 97 -1.66 -10.45 7.68
N ILE A 98 -2.15 -10.18 6.48
CA ILE A 98 -2.68 -8.89 6.08
C ILE A 98 -4.16 -9.06 5.74
N VAL A 99 -4.95 -8.04 6.06
CA VAL A 99 -6.34 -7.94 5.65
C VAL A 99 -6.43 -6.70 4.78
N ALA A 100 -7.01 -6.84 3.60
CA ALA A 100 -7.25 -5.71 2.72
C ALA A 100 -8.65 -5.81 2.11
N GLY A 101 -9.26 -4.65 1.87
CA GLY A 101 -10.60 -4.50 1.31
C GLY A 101 -10.60 -3.45 0.22
N GLY A 102 -11.37 -3.73 -0.84
CA GLY A 102 -11.45 -2.91 -2.03
C GLY A 102 -12.70 -3.20 -2.84
N THR A 103 -12.94 -2.38 -3.86
CA THR A 103 -14.03 -2.58 -4.83
C THR A 103 -13.48 -2.99 -6.19
N GLN A 104 -14.35 -3.54 -7.03
CA GLN A 104 -14.05 -3.82 -8.42
C GLN A 104 -14.17 -2.54 -9.26
N ARG A 105 -13.41 -2.48 -10.35
CA ARG A 105 -13.14 -1.28 -11.17
C ARG A 105 -14.33 -0.45 -11.65
N ASP A 106 -15.56 -0.95 -11.61
CA ASP A 106 -16.73 -0.17 -12.05
C ASP A 106 -17.01 1.03 -11.13
N GLU A 107 -16.32 1.11 -9.99
CA GLU A 107 -16.39 2.21 -9.02
C GLU A 107 -15.01 2.86 -8.78
N CYS A 108 -14.04 2.57 -9.66
CA CYS A 108 -12.76 3.27 -9.76
C CYS A 108 -12.66 4.15 -11.02
#